data_AF-A0A1M6E6N3-F1
#
_entry.id   AF-A0A1M6E6N3-F1
#
_cell.length_a   1.000
_cell.length_b   1.000
_cell.length_c   1.000
_cell.angle_alpha   90.00
_cell.angle_beta   90.00
_cell.angle_gamma   90.00
#
_symmetry.space_group_name_H-M   'P 1'
#
loop_
_entity.id
_entity.type
_entity.pdbx_description
1 polymer ?
#
loop_
_entity_poly.entity_id
_entity_poly.type
_entity_poly.pdbx_seq_one_letter_code
_entity_poly.pdbx_strand_id
1 'polypeptide(L)'
;MNKGLMIGRPLIKYVGLLLIAIVFMEFFITMISDRSERIIVKDINSAEIGDYVSLGKYEQDNDFGTIDPIIWIVLEKKDEKLYLLSKDVLEVKRFEEEKSGYIKWEESTLRNWLNNVFYDGSFSEEEKDKICLVNKDRVSLLQFNEVQEYLGDSKRCLSTPSEYAVRNGLPYNEKTNASPWWIVDNEKAAYIDSSGKVSVLGESGKGVHPEGIRPCMWVSIQ
;
A
#
# COMPACT_ATOMS: atom_id res chain seq x y z
N MET A 1 16.20 -28.20 75.18
CA MET A 1 16.76 -27.00 74.51
C MET A 1 17.35 -27.50 73.21
N ASN A 2 16.96 -27.11 72.00
CA ASN A 2 16.64 -25.78 71.49
C ASN A 2 15.64 -25.90 70.32
N LYS A 3 14.62 -25.04 70.27
CA LYS A 3 13.73 -24.86 69.11
C LYS A 3 14.48 -24.04 68.05
N GLY A 4 14.72 -24.60 66.87
CA GLY A 4 15.31 -23.91 65.72
C GLY A 4 14.23 -23.41 64.76
N LEU A 5 14.11 -22.10 64.69
CA LEU A 5 13.15 -21.29 63.93
C LEU A 5 13.30 -21.50 62.41
N MET A 6 12.27 -22.00 61.73
CA MET A 6 12.17 -21.99 60.26
C MET A 6 11.86 -20.56 59.79
N ILE A 7 12.89 -19.76 59.57
CA ILE A 7 12.78 -18.40 59.04
C ILE A 7 12.45 -18.49 57.55
N GLY A 8 11.29 -17.93 57.17
CA GLY A 8 10.77 -17.92 55.81
C GLY A 8 11.80 -17.43 54.78
N ARG A 9 11.98 -18.21 53.72
CA ARG A 9 12.71 -17.77 52.52
C ARG A 9 11.96 -16.60 51.88
N PRO A 10 12.66 -15.60 51.32
CA PRO A 10 12.12 -14.25 51.17
C PRO A 10 11.09 -14.18 50.04
N LEU A 11 9.82 -14.03 50.42
CA LEU A 11 8.67 -13.70 49.55
C LEU A 11 8.99 -12.51 48.62
N ILE A 12 9.83 -11.59 49.08
CA ILE A 12 10.30 -10.39 48.37
C ILE A 12 11.01 -10.68 47.04
N LYS A 13 11.78 -11.78 46.92
CA LYS A 13 12.46 -12.11 45.65
C LYS A 13 11.48 -12.49 44.54
N TYR A 14 10.37 -13.13 44.90
CA TYR A 14 9.33 -13.53 43.96
C TYR A 14 8.43 -12.35 43.58
N VAL A 15 8.16 -11.43 44.52
CA VAL A 15 7.41 -10.20 44.25
C VAL A 15 8.15 -9.30 43.25
N GLY A 16 9.48 -9.15 43.40
CA GLY A 16 10.29 -8.38 42.45
C GLY A 16 10.32 -8.99 41.03
N LEU A 17 10.44 -10.32 40.93
CA LEU A 17 10.43 -11.02 39.63
C LEU A 17 9.06 -10.93 38.95
N LEU A 18 7.98 -11.04 39.73
CA LEU A 18 6.61 -10.93 39.24
C LEU A 18 6.30 -9.51 38.75
N LEU A 19 6.75 -8.47 39.47
CA LEU A 19 6.59 -7.08 39.04
C LEU A 19 7.35 -6.80 37.74
N ILE A 20 8.57 -7.32 37.58
CA ILE A 20 9.32 -7.20 36.33
C ILE A 20 8.60 -7.94 35.20
N ALA A 21 8.09 -9.15 35.44
CA ALA A 21 7.33 -9.91 34.44
C ALA A 21 6.04 -9.19 34.02
N ILE A 22 5.33 -8.55 34.95
CA ILE A 22 4.12 -7.76 34.66
C ILE A 22 4.47 -6.52 33.84
N VAL A 23 5.50 -5.77 34.21
CA VAL A 23 5.94 -4.60 33.43
C VAL A 23 6.37 -5.01 32.02
N PHE A 24 7.06 -6.16 31.88
CA PHE A 24 7.38 -6.72 30.57
C PHE A 24 6.13 -7.17 29.81
N MET A 25 5.15 -7.79 30.46
CA MET A 25 3.90 -8.23 29.81
C MET A 25 3.08 -7.04 29.35
N GLU A 26 2.94 -5.99 30.16
CA GLU A 26 2.26 -4.74 29.79
C GLU A 26 2.99 -4.04 28.63
N PHE A 27 4.33 -4.01 28.67
CA PHE A 27 5.12 -3.50 27.55
C PHE A 27 4.95 -4.35 26.29
N PHE A 28 4.90 -5.67 26.42
CA PHE A 28 4.72 -6.60 25.31
C PHE A 28 3.31 -6.52 24.72
N ILE A 29 2.28 -6.37 25.56
CA ILE A 29 0.88 -6.13 25.16
C ILE A 29 0.77 -4.78 24.45
N THR A 30 1.43 -3.74 24.96
CA THR A 30 1.48 -2.42 24.31
C THR A 30 2.21 -2.52 22.96
N MET A 31 3.33 -3.24 22.88
CA MET A 31 4.07 -3.54 21.64
C MET A 31 3.24 -4.32 20.60
N ILE A 32 2.39 -5.26 21.06
CA ILE A 32 1.47 -6.00 20.19
C ILE A 32 0.29 -5.10 19.77
N SER A 33 -0.22 -4.27 20.68
CA SER A 33 -1.34 -3.36 20.44
C SER A 33 -1.00 -2.22 19.47
N ASP A 34 0.25 -1.74 19.47
CA ASP A 34 0.74 -0.69 18.57
C ASP A 34 0.91 -1.20 17.11
N ARG A 35 0.69 -2.49 16.87
CA ARG A 35 0.98 -3.17 15.59
C ARG A 35 -0.24 -3.53 14.74
N SER A 36 -1.46 -3.17 15.15
CA SER A 36 -2.61 -3.23 14.25
C SER A 36 -3.56 -2.06 14.51
N GLU A 37 -3.28 -0.91 13.90
CA GLU A 37 -4.37 0.00 13.58
C GLU A 37 -5.31 -0.78 12.66
N ARG A 38 -6.48 -1.17 13.17
CA ARG A 38 -7.49 -1.81 12.33
C ARG A 38 -7.95 -0.77 11.32
N ILE A 39 -7.68 -1.03 10.05
CA ILE A 39 -8.20 -0.21 8.95
C ILE A 39 -9.72 -0.34 8.97
N ILE A 40 -10.40 0.78 9.18
CA ILE A 40 -11.86 0.85 9.12
C ILE A 40 -12.23 1.19 7.68
N VAL A 41 -12.73 0.19 6.96
CA VAL A 41 -13.27 0.38 5.60
C VAL A 41 -14.64 1.05 5.70
N LYS A 42 -14.81 2.17 5.00
CA LYS A 42 -16.02 2.98 4.94
C LYS A 42 -16.83 2.65 3.69
N ASP A 43 -18.12 2.96 3.76
CA ASP A 43 -18.98 2.97 2.58
C ASP A 43 -18.52 4.07 1.63
N ILE A 44 -18.28 3.70 0.36
CA ILE A 44 -17.69 4.59 -0.64
C ILE A 44 -18.54 5.84 -0.89
N ASN A 45 -19.86 5.78 -0.74
CA ASN A 45 -20.75 6.91 -0.98
C ASN A 45 -20.73 7.94 0.15
N SER A 46 -20.21 7.56 1.32
CA SER A 46 -20.12 8.42 2.51
C SER A 46 -18.68 8.70 2.96
N ALA A 47 -17.69 8.20 2.20
CA ALA A 47 -16.28 8.34 2.55
C ALA A 47 -15.81 9.78 2.44
N GLU A 48 -14.89 10.14 3.33
CA GLU A 48 -14.21 11.44 3.38
C GLU A 48 -12.71 11.29 3.07
N ILE A 49 -12.04 12.42 2.84
CA ILE A 49 -10.59 12.44 2.60
C ILE A 49 -9.85 11.75 3.75
N GLY A 50 -8.98 10.81 3.42
CA GLY A 50 -8.20 10.00 4.37
C GLY A 50 -8.88 8.72 4.84
N ASP A 51 -10.17 8.52 4.54
CA ASP A 51 -10.83 7.24 4.79
C ASP A 51 -10.29 6.14 3.87
N TYR A 52 -10.50 4.90 4.31
CA TYR A 52 -10.26 3.73 3.48
C TYR A 52 -11.58 3.17 2.94
N VAL A 53 -11.61 2.80 1.67
CA VAL A 53 -12.77 2.20 0.99
C VAL A 53 -12.36 0.91 0.28
N SER A 54 -13.33 0.04 -0.01
CA SER A 54 -13.12 -1.18 -0.79
C SER A 54 -13.78 -1.05 -2.15
N LEU A 55 -13.05 -1.37 -3.22
CA LEU A 55 -13.59 -1.38 -4.58
C LEU A 55 -12.75 -2.30 -5.47
N GLY A 56 -13.39 -3.20 -6.20
CA GLY A 56 -12.70 -4.22 -7.00
C GLY A 56 -11.97 -5.27 -6.15
N LYS A 57 -11.40 -6.24 -6.86
CA LYS A 57 -10.68 -7.38 -6.27
C LYS A 57 -9.41 -7.68 -7.08
N TYR A 58 -8.34 -8.02 -6.39
CA TYR A 58 -7.10 -8.46 -6.99
C TYR A 58 -6.35 -9.37 -6.03
N GLU A 59 -5.63 -10.35 -6.57
CA GLU A 59 -4.82 -11.29 -5.80
C GLU A 59 -3.74 -10.55 -4.99
N GLN A 60 -3.72 -10.75 -3.67
CA GLN A 60 -2.78 -10.06 -2.77
C GLN A 60 -2.13 -10.99 -1.74
N ASP A 61 -2.78 -12.08 -1.34
CA ASP A 61 -2.33 -12.96 -0.25
C ASP A 61 -1.75 -14.32 -0.69
N ASN A 62 -1.69 -14.59 -2.00
CA ASN A 62 -1.29 -15.86 -2.61
C ASN A 62 -2.28 -17.03 -2.42
N ASP A 63 -3.49 -16.79 -1.90
CA ASP A 63 -4.59 -17.76 -1.88
C ASP A 63 -5.47 -17.63 -3.13
N PHE A 64 -5.02 -18.27 -4.22
CA PHE A 64 -5.75 -18.30 -5.48
C PHE A 64 -7.16 -18.94 -5.42
N GLY A 65 -7.56 -19.51 -4.27
CA GLY A 65 -8.93 -19.94 -4.03
C GLY A 65 -9.92 -18.79 -3.86
N THR A 66 -9.44 -17.60 -3.45
CA THR A 66 -10.25 -16.40 -3.21
C THR A 66 -9.52 -15.15 -3.68
N ILE A 67 -10.16 -14.32 -4.51
CA ILE A 67 -9.58 -13.03 -4.90
C ILE A 67 -9.88 -11.97 -3.82
N ASP A 68 -8.83 -11.30 -3.33
CA ASP A 68 -8.91 -10.32 -2.26
C ASP A 68 -9.56 -9.00 -2.68
N PRO A 69 -10.34 -8.34 -1.80
CA PRO A 69 -10.78 -6.98 -2.04
C PRO A 69 -9.60 -6.01 -2.06
N ILE A 70 -9.63 -5.04 -2.98
CA ILE A 70 -8.64 -3.96 -3.01
C ILE A 70 -9.08 -2.85 -2.06
N ILE A 71 -8.21 -2.49 -1.13
CA ILE A 71 -8.41 -1.36 -0.22
C ILE A 71 -7.74 -0.11 -0.80
N TRP A 72 -8.47 0.99 -0.82
CA TRP A 72 -8.05 2.28 -1.36
C TRP A 72 -8.08 3.34 -0.27
N ILE A 73 -7.16 4.30 -0.31
CA ILE A 73 -7.24 5.52 0.47
C ILE A 73 -7.84 6.65 -0.38
N VAL A 74 -8.75 7.43 0.22
CA VAL A 74 -9.30 8.64 -0.40
C VAL A 74 -8.29 9.77 -0.29
N LEU A 75 -7.75 10.21 -1.43
CA LEU A 75 -6.81 11.34 -1.51
C LEU A 75 -7.54 12.68 -1.65
N GLU A 76 -8.62 12.71 -2.43
CA GLU A 76 -9.41 13.91 -2.70
C GLU A 76 -10.89 13.56 -2.77
N LYS A 77 -11.75 14.51 -2.39
CA LYS A 77 -13.20 14.46 -2.62
C LYS A 77 -13.63 15.77 -3.26
N LYS A 78 -14.19 15.68 -4.48
CA LYS A 78 -14.56 16.85 -5.28
C LYS A 78 -15.66 16.50 -6.27
N ASP A 79 -16.66 17.38 -6.40
CA ASP A 79 -17.74 17.28 -7.38
C ASP A 79 -18.43 15.89 -7.42
N GLU A 80 -18.77 15.34 -6.24
CA GLU A 80 -19.35 13.99 -6.07
C GLU A 80 -18.47 12.86 -6.64
N LYS A 81 -17.15 13.05 -6.55
CA LYS A 81 -16.15 12.05 -6.91
C LYS A 81 -15.09 11.93 -5.84
N LEU A 82 -14.51 10.74 -5.76
CA LEU A 82 -13.36 10.45 -4.92
C LEU A 82 -12.16 10.16 -5.81
N TYR A 83 -11.01 10.72 -5.46
CA TYR A 83 -9.73 10.30 -6.01
C TYR A 83 -9.09 9.28 -5.07
N LEU A 84 -8.88 8.08 -5.59
CA LEU A 84 -8.45 6.91 -4.84
C LEU A 84 -7.03 6.52 -5.22
N LEU A 85 -6.25 6.07 -4.23
CA LEU A 85 -4.96 5.41 -4.41
C LEU A 85 -4.99 4.07 -3.69
N SER A 86 -4.47 2.99 -4.30
CA SER A 86 -4.41 1.70 -3.60
C SER A 86 -3.59 1.83 -2.32
N LYS A 87 -4.08 1.21 -1.25
CA LYS A 87 -3.37 1.22 0.04
C LYS A 87 -2.01 0.53 -0.12
N ASP A 88 -2.02 -0.67 -0.68
CA ASP A 88 -0.86 -1.54 -0.84
C ASP A 88 -0.37 -1.56 -2.30
N VAL A 89 0.87 -2.01 -2.50
CA VAL A 89 1.39 -2.32 -3.84
C VAL A 89 0.81 -3.65 -4.28
N LEU A 90 0.05 -3.66 -5.37
CA LEU A 90 -0.73 -4.82 -5.78
C LEU A 90 0.07 -5.81 -6.62
N GLU A 91 1.03 -5.31 -7.39
CA GLU A 91 1.75 -6.07 -8.41
C GLU A 91 3.09 -5.42 -8.73
N VAL A 92 3.99 -6.12 -9.41
CA VAL A 92 5.28 -5.62 -9.92
C VAL A 92 5.38 -5.79 -11.43
N LYS A 93 5.69 -4.71 -12.15
CA LYS A 93 5.91 -4.72 -13.61
C LYS A 93 6.94 -3.69 -14.04
N ARG A 94 7.50 -3.85 -15.24
CA ARG A 94 8.23 -2.76 -15.88
C ARG A 94 7.27 -1.70 -16.37
N PHE A 95 7.77 -0.47 -16.46
CA PHE A 95 7.06 0.60 -17.17
C PHE A 95 6.82 0.23 -18.64
N GLU A 96 7.84 -0.37 -19.27
CA GLU A 96 7.80 -0.86 -20.65
C GLU A 96 8.46 -2.25 -20.71
N GLU A 97 7.77 -3.25 -21.27
CA GLU A 97 8.27 -4.63 -21.38
C GLU A 97 8.86 -4.96 -22.76
N GLU A 98 8.49 -4.23 -23.82
CA GLU A 98 8.82 -4.61 -25.21
C GLU A 98 10.00 -3.81 -25.76
N LYS A 99 9.99 -2.49 -25.55
CA LYS A 99 10.94 -1.55 -26.17
C LYS A 99 12.01 -1.09 -25.18
N SER A 100 13.24 -0.91 -25.67
CA SER A 100 14.32 -0.26 -24.92
C SER A 100 14.38 1.24 -25.22
N GLY A 101 14.92 2.03 -24.30
CA GLY A 101 15.04 3.48 -24.43
C GLY A 101 13.87 4.24 -23.80
N TYR A 102 13.77 5.53 -24.12
CA TYR A 102 12.72 6.41 -23.61
C TYR A 102 11.35 6.05 -24.18
N ILE A 103 10.40 5.76 -23.29
CA ILE A 103 8.99 5.55 -23.60
C ILE A 103 8.15 6.46 -22.73
N LYS A 104 7.17 7.13 -23.33
CA LYS A 104 6.19 7.95 -22.62
C LYS A 104 5.12 7.09 -21.96
N TRP A 105 4.50 7.62 -20.90
CA TRP A 105 3.35 7.00 -20.25
C TRP A 105 2.26 6.61 -21.25
N GLU A 106 1.87 7.54 -22.13
CA GLU A 106 0.83 7.30 -23.14
C GLU A 106 1.08 6.08 -24.04
N GLU A 107 2.34 5.72 -24.27
CA GLU A 107 2.79 4.62 -25.15
C GLU A 107 3.21 3.35 -24.38
N SER A 108 3.27 3.42 -23.06
CA SER A 108 3.85 2.38 -22.21
C SER A 108 2.99 1.11 -22.16
N THR A 109 3.65 -0.06 -22.14
CA THR A 109 2.94 -1.33 -21.89
C THR A 109 2.26 -1.36 -20.52
N LEU A 110 2.80 -0.64 -19.52
CA LEU A 110 2.20 -0.55 -18.19
C LEU A 110 0.84 0.15 -18.21
N ARG A 111 0.72 1.29 -18.91
CA ARG A 111 -0.56 2.00 -19.09
C ARG A 111 -1.59 1.10 -19.78
N ASN A 112 -1.16 0.36 -20.81
CA ASN A 112 -2.01 -0.59 -21.52
C ASN A 112 -2.50 -1.71 -20.58
N TRP A 113 -1.61 -2.27 -19.76
CA TRP A 113 -1.96 -3.30 -18.78
C TRP A 113 -2.96 -2.76 -17.74
N LEU A 114 -2.73 -1.56 -17.19
CA LEU A 114 -3.64 -0.96 -16.20
C LEU A 114 -5.07 -0.82 -16.75
N ASN A 115 -5.21 -0.37 -18.00
CA ASN A 115 -6.51 -0.02 -18.56
C ASN A 115 -7.24 -1.17 -19.26
N ASN A 116 -6.54 -2.25 -19.66
CA ASN A 116 -7.15 -3.36 -20.42
C ASN A 116 -7.04 -4.73 -19.74
N VAL A 117 -6.14 -4.90 -18.76
CA VAL A 117 -5.97 -6.19 -18.06
C VAL A 117 -6.35 -6.04 -16.60
N PHE A 118 -5.73 -5.08 -15.90
CA PHE A 118 -6.06 -4.81 -14.50
C PHE A 118 -7.50 -4.30 -14.38
N TYR A 119 -7.87 -3.25 -15.12
CA TYR A 119 -9.23 -2.70 -15.08
C TYR A 119 -10.30 -3.75 -15.40
N ASP A 120 -10.10 -4.54 -16.45
CA ASP A 120 -11.10 -5.52 -16.86
C ASP A 120 -11.20 -6.72 -15.94
N GLY A 121 -10.09 -7.13 -15.32
CA GLY A 121 -10.04 -8.27 -14.40
C GLY A 121 -10.39 -7.92 -12.95
N SER A 122 -10.22 -6.66 -12.53
CA SER A 122 -10.31 -6.28 -11.11
C SER A 122 -11.65 -5.69 -10.72
N PHE A 123 -12.42 -5.16 -11.67
CA PHE A 123 -13.68 -4.47 -11.38
C PHE A 123 -14.85 -5.19 -12.05
N SER A 124 -15.95 -5.32 -11.32
CA SER A 124 -17.23 -5.75 -11.89
C SER A 124 -17.83 -4.67 -12.79
N GLU A 125 -18.78 -5.02 -13.65
CA GLU A 125 -19.42 -4.05 -14.55
C GLU A 125 -20.10 -2.89 -13.79
N GLU A 126 -20.72 -3.14 -12.64
CA GLU A 126 -21.30 -2.09 -11.78
C GLU A 126 -20.22 -1.13 -11.22
N GLU A 127 -19.05 -1.65 -10.87
CA GLU A 127 -17.95 -0.83 -10.38
C GLU A 127 -17.30 -0.04 -11.53
N LYS A 128 -17.17 -0.66 -12.71
CA LYS A 128 -16.67 -0.01 -13.93
C LYS A 128 -17.51 1.20 -14.33
N ASP A 129 -18.83 1.13 -14.15
CA ASP A 129 -19.73 2.25 -14.42
C ASP A 129 -19.46 3.48 -13.52
N LYS A 130 -18.89 3.27 -12.33
CA LYS A 130 -18.52 4.34 -11.40
C LYS A 130 -17.13 4.91 -11.64
N ILE A 131 -16.22 4.15 -12.26
CA ILE A 131 -14.84 4.60 -12.52
C ILE A 131 -14.85 5.65 -13.62
N CYS A 132 -14.31 6.84 -13.36
CA CYS A 132 -14.29 7.95 -14.32
C CYS A 132 -13.19 7.78 -15.37
N LEU A 133 -13.46 8.22 -16.60
CA LEU A 133 -12.43 8.35 -17.65
C LEU A 133 -11.74 9.72 -17.52
N VAL A 134 -10.44 9.75 -17.23
CA VAL A 134 -9.63 10.96 -17.09
C VAL A 134 -8.42 10.84 -18.01
N ASN A 135 -8.23 11.79 -18.93
CA ASN A 135 -7.12 11.76 -19.91
C ASN A 135 -7.01 10.44 -20.70
N LYS A 136 -8.16 9.81 -21.01
CA LYS A 136 -8.27 8.49 -21.66
C LYS A 136 -7.82 7.30 -20.80
N ASP A 137 -7.61 7.50 -19.51
CA ASP A 137 -7.30 6.46 -18.53
C ASP A 137 -8.49 6.29 -17.57
N ARG A 138 -8.88 5.03 -17.32
CA ARG A 138 -9.77 4.65 -16.21
C ARG A 138 -8.96 4.42 -14.94
N VAL A 139 -7.76 3.85 -15.11
CA VAL A 139 -6.80 3.59 -14.04
C VAL A 139 -5.44 4.13 -14.49
N SER A 140 -4.78 4.87 -13.60
CA SER A 140 -3.49 5.47 -13.87
C SER A 140 -2.54 5.29 -12.69
N LEU A 141 -1.40 5.97 -12.74
CA LEU A 141 -0.46 6.12 -11.64
C LEU A 141 -0.47 7.57 -11.15
N LEU A 142 -0.13 7.76 -9.89
CA LEU A 142 -0.06 9.07 -9.27
C LEU A 142 0.98 9.94 -10.00
N GLN A 143 0.64 11.18 -10.28
CA GLN A 143 1.55 12.14 -10.90
C GLN A 143 2.49 12.75 -9.86
N PHE A 144 3.68 13.20 -10.29
CA PHE A 144 4.66 13.81 -9.38
C PHE A 144 4.11 15.01 -8.59
N ASN A 145 3.33 15.88 -9.22
CA ASN A 145 2.67 16.99 -8.52
C ASN A 145 1.61 16.50 -7.52
N GLU A 146 0.87 15.45 -7.85
CA GLU A 146 -0.13 14.83 -6.96
C GLU A 146 0.53 14.14 -5.75
N VAL A 147 1.72 13.57 -5.91
CA VAL A 147 2.54 13.06 -4.78
C VAL A 147 2.81 14.20 -3.80
N GLN A 148 3.25 15.36 -4.29
CA GLN A 148 3.54 16.52 -3.43
C GLN A 148 2.27 17.06 -2.75
N GLU A 149 1.17 17.10 -3.48
CA GLU A 149 -0.10 17.63 -2.99
C GLU A 149 -0.77 16.73 -1.95
N TYR A 150 -0.87 15.42 -2.22
CA TYR A 150 -1.66 14.50 -1.42
C TYR A 150 -0.85 13.67 -0.42
N LEU A 151 0.41 13.40 -0.74
CA LEU A 151 1.26 12.55 0.10
C LEU A 151 2.28 13.39 0.87
N GLY A 152 2.91 14.40 0.28
CA GLY A 152 3.95 15.19 0.93
C GLY A 152 5.03 14.30 1.59
N ASP A 153 5.36 14.57 2.86
CA ASP A 153 6.26 13.73 3.69
C ASP A 153 5.51 12.61 4.46
N SER A 154 4.30 12.26 4.03
CA SER A 154 3.49 11.27 4.72
C SER A 154 4.09 9.87 4.63
N LYS A 155 3.87 9.06 5.67
CA LYS A 155 4.08 7.61 5.61
C LYS A 155 3.34 6.94 4.45
N ARG A 156 2.33 7.60 3.86
CA ARG A 156 1.62 7.12 2.66
C ARG A 156 2.53 7.01 1.42
N CYS A 157 3.67 7.71 1.38
CA CYS A 157 4.71 7.51 0.38
C CYS A 157 5.41 6.15 0.54
N LEU A 158 5.52 5.65 1.78
CA LEU A 158 5.96 4.30 2.07
C LEU A 158 4.81 3.35 1.72
N SER A 159 5.07 2.39 0.84
CA SER A 159 4.07 1.45 0.39
C SER A 159 4.38 0.05 0.90
N THR A 160 3.38 -0.60 1.49
CA THR A 160 3.49 -2.01 1.86
C THR A 160 3.20 -2.86 0.64
N PRO A 161 4.07 -3.81 0.26
CA PRO A 161 3.78 -4.72 -0.83
C PRO A 161 2.77 -5.78 -0.40
N SER A 162 1.91 -6.20 -1.34
CA SER A 162 1.13 -7.43 -1.20
C SER A 162 2.07 -8.64 -1.22
N GLU A 163 1.65 -9.75 -0.61
CA GLU A 163 2.43 -10.99 -0.66
C GLU A 163 2.55 -11.49 -2.11
N TYR A 164 1.51 -11.24 -2.93
CA TYR A 164 1.52 -11.54 -4.35
C TYR A 164 2.60 -10.76 -5.11
N ALA A 165 2.72 -9.45 -4.89
CA ALA A 165 3.74 -8.63 -5.52
C ALA A 165 5.16 -9.07 -5.11
N VAL A 166 5.37 -9.40 -3.82
CA VAL A 166 6.65 -9.94 -3.33
C VAL A 166 6.98 -11.26 -4.03
N ARG A 167 6.01 -12.18 -4.14
CA ARG A 167 6.19 -13.45 -4.85
C ARG A 167 6.56 -13.25 -6.32
N ASN A 168 6.01 -12.23 -6.96
CA ASN A 168 6.32 -11.86 -8.34
C ASN A 168 7.66 -11.12 -8.49
N GLY A 169 8.41 -10.92 -7.40
CA GLY A 169 9.77 -10.42 -7.41
C GLY A 169 9.93 -8.93 -7.06
N LEU A 170 8.92 -8.31 -6.45
CA LEU A 170 9.02 -6.94 -5.95
C LEU A 170 10.04 -6.85 -4.82
N PRO A 171 11.12 -6.05 -4.94
CA PRO A 171 11.98 -5.77 -3.80
C PRO A 171 11.24 -5.02 -2.71
N TYR A 172 11.59 -5.26 -1.45
CA TYR A 172 11.09 -4.52 -0.32
C TYR A 172 12.14 -4.41 0.78
N ASN A 173 12.01 -3.39 1.61
CA ASN A 173 12.88 -3.19 2.76
C ASN A 173 12.30 -3.91 3.98
N GLU A 174 12.94 -5.00 4.42
CA GLU A 174 12.46 -5.84 5.53
C GLU A 174 12.22 -5.08 6.85
N LYS A 175 12.95 -3.98 7.10
CA LYS A 175 12.82 -3.21 8.35
C LYS A 175 11.61 -2.30 8.36
N THR A 176 11.30 -1.71 7.21
CA THR A 176 10.21 -0.72 7.06
C THR A 176 8.98 -1.30 6.39
N ASN A 177 9.10 -2.51 5.84
CA ASN A 177 8.13 -3.16 4.98
C ASN A 177 7.72 -2.30 3.76
N ALA A 178 8.65 -1.50 3.24
CA ALA A 178 8.41 -0.56 2.16
C ALA A 178 8.98 -1.02 0.81
N SER A 179 8.20 -0.91 -0.25
CA SER A 179 8.62 -1.23 -1.62
C SER A 179 8.72 0.01 -2.51
N PRO A 180 9.59 -0.01 -3.51
CA PRO A 180 9.56 1.02 -4.56
C PRO A 180 8.30 0.85 -5.43
N TRP A 181 7.78 1.95 -5.95
CA TRP A 181 6.60 1.92 -6.81
C TRP A 181 6.57 3.05 -7.83
N TRP A 182 5.95 2.76 -8.98
CA TRP A 182 5.87 3.67 -10.13
C TRP A 182 4.97 4.87 -9.87
N ILE A 183 5.44 6.04 -10.30
CA ILE A 183 4.68 7.27 -10.50
C ILE A 183 4.96 7.80 -11.92
N VAL A 184 4.26 8.85 -12.33
CA VAL A 184 4.50 9.51 -13.62
C VAL A 184 4.89 10.98 -13.38
N ASP A 185 5.89 11.47 -14.10
CA ASP A 185 6.28 12.87 -14.10
C ASP A 185 6.31 13.40 -15.53
N ASN A 186 5.30 14.18 -15.91
CA ASN A 186 5.19 14.79 -17.24
C ASN A 186 5.39 13.76 -18.38
N GLU A 187 4.58 12.70 -18.38
CA GLU A 187 4.66 11.55 -19.30
C GLU A 187 5.91 10.66 -19.15
N LYS A 188 6.79 10.90 -18.18
CA LYS A 188 7.99 10.08 -17.94
C LYS A 188 7.78 9.12 -16.79
N ALA A 189 8.45 7.97 -16.83
CA ALA A 189 8.49 7.13 -15.65
C ALA A 189 9.31 7.79 -14.54
N ALA A 190 8.75 7.76 -13.34
CA ALA A 190 9.45 8.08 -12.11
C ALA A 190 9.01 7.04 -11.07
N TYR A 191 9.70 6.95 -9.95
CA TYR A 191 9.31 6.04 -8.89
C TYR A 191 9.58 6.67 -7.54
N ILE A 192 8.87 6.18 -6.54
CA ILE A 192 9.18 6.44 -5.13
C ILE A 192 9.95 5.23 -4.63
N ASP A 193 11.14 5.46 -4.07
CA ASP A 193 11.95 4.38 -3.51
C ASP A 193 11.41 3.90 -2.14
N SER A 194 11.97 2.81 -1.60
CA SER A 194 11.59 2.28 -0.28
C SER A 194 11.84 3.24 0.90
N SER A 195 12.49 4.40 0.68
CA SER A 195 12.65 5.45 1.69
C SER A 195 11.59 6.55 1.57
N GLY A 196 10.71 6.48 0.58
CA GLY A 196 9.68 7.48 0.31
C GLY A 196 10.17 8.63 -0.58
N LYS A 197 11.37 8.53 -1.18
CA LYS A 197 11.94 9.59 -2.00
C LYS A 197 11.62 9.36 -3.48
N VAL A 198 11.19 10.43 -4.15
CA VAL A 198 10.97 10.42 -5.60
C VAL A 198 12.30 10.42 -6.36
N SER A 199 12.38 9.56 -7.38
CA SER A 199 13.44 9.53 -8.39
C SER A 199 12.82 9.52 -9.79
N VAL A 200 13.22 10.49 -10.62
CA VAL A 200 12.77 10.58 -12.02
C VAL A 200 13.73 9.81 -12.92
N LEU A 201 13.20 8.91 -13.76
CA LEU A 201 14.00 8.16 -14.70
C LEU A 201 13.98 8.87 -16.06
N GLY A 202 15.17 9.24 -16.52
CA GLY A 202 15.34 9.88 -17.84
C GLY A 202 15.06 8.92 -19.00
N GLU A 203 15.40 7.64 -18.85
CA GLU A 203 15.09 6.58 -19.80
C GLU A 203 14.30 5.49 -19.09
N SER A 204 13.08 5.24 -19.54
CA SER A 204 12.18 4.22 -19.00
C SER A 204 11.76 3.26 -20.10
N GLY A 205 12.43 2.11 -20.12
CA GLY A 205 12.28 1.06 -21.14
C GLY A 205 12.50 -0.32 -20.55
N LYS A 206 12.47 -1.36 -21.38
CA LYS A 206 12.71 -2.77 -21.04
C LYS A 206 13.98 -3.06 -20.21
N GLY A 207 15.00 -2.20 -20.32
CA GLY A 207 16.24 -2.30 -19.56
C GLY A 207 16.15 -1.82 -18.10
N VAL A 208 15.05 -1.16 -17.73
CA VAL A 208 14.80 -0.69 -16.36
C VAL A 208 14.20 -1.82 -15.53
N HIS A 209 14.57 -1.84 -14.25
CA HIS A 209 14.06 -2.79 -13.27
C HIS A 209 12.53 -2.61 -13.12
N PRO A 210 11.78 -3.70 -12.86
CA PRO A 210 10.37 -3.56 -12.57
C PRO A 210 10.18 -2.97 -11.16
N GLU A 211 9.15 -2.15 -11.00
CA GLU A 211 8.78 -1.55 -9.72
C GLU A 211 7.33 -1.88 -9.38
N GLY A 212 6.95 -1.57 -8.14
CA GLY A 212 5.61 -1.78 -7.62
C GLY A 212 4.54 -0.94 -8.33
N ILE A 213 3.33 -1.48 -8.42
CA ILE A 213 2.16 -0.79 -8.96
C ILE A 213 1.21 -0.42 -7.82
N ARG A 214 1.00 0.90 -7.67
CA ARG A 214 -0.10 1.45 -6.85
C ARG A 214 -1.03 2.26 -7.75
N PRO A 215 -2.09 1.63 -8.27
CA PRO A 215 -3.00 2.33 -9.16
C PRO A 215 -3.73 3.46 -8.41
N CYS A 216 -4.08 4.49 -9.16
CA CYS A 216 -4.99 5.54 -8.73
C CYS A 216 -6.10 5.74 -9.76
N MET A 217 -7.26 6.20 -9.30
CA MET A 217 -8.40 6.47 -10.18
C MET A 217 -9.42 7.39 -9.53
N TRP A 218 -10.21 8.05 -10.38
CA TRP A 218 -11.38 8.81 -9.96
C TRP A 218 -12.62 7.93 -10.02
N VAL A 219 -13.47 7.98 -8.99
CA VAL A 219 -14.73 7.25 -8.94
C VAL A 219 -15.89 8.20 -8.61
N SER A 220 -17.03 7.99 -9.27
CA SER A 220 -18.29 8.67 -8.97
C SER A 220 -18.97 8.02 -7.78
N ILE A 221 -19.50 8.84 -6.87
CA ILE A 221 -20.24 8.38 -5.67
C ILE A 221 -21.74 8.70 -5.74
N GLN A 222 -22.25 8.94 -6.95
CA GLN A 222 -23.69 9.10 -7.25
C GLN A 222 -24.39 7.78 -7.58
#